data_AF-T1BAN8-F1
#
_entry.id   AF-T1BAN8-F1
#
_cell.length_a   1.000
_cell.length_b   1.000
_cell.length_c   1.000
_cell.angle_alpha   90.00
_cell.angle_beta   90.00
_cell.angle_gamma   90.00
#
_symmetry.space_group_name_H-M   'P 1'
#
loop_
_entity.id
_entity.type
_entity.pdbx_description
1 polymer ?
#
loop_
_entity_poly.entity_id
_entity_poly.type
_entity_poly.pdbx_seq_one_letter_code
_entity_poly.pdbx_strand_id
1 'polypeptide(L)'
;MTSYSLLARDISTLSALKWHRVVVDEAQNIKNPSAAMTVAANSLISSRRIALTGTPVENHTGELWAIMNFINPGLLGSRTGFRTKFSIPIERENNQTVATHLGKAIAPFLLRRLKTDKSIIADLPDKIEIKEYCGLSQEQEALYKNAVLRLQESLESASQMQRRGAILASITRLKQICNHPTLVKEATSLRGNSAKMQRLEELLEEILEGDEKVIIFTQFTTFGNLLHEHLQERFRQRVLYLHGGSTMPQRDSMVSEFATPGGPSIFLLSLKAGGTGLNLTAANHVIHYDRWWNSAVESQATD
;
A
#
# COMPACT_ATOMS: atom_id res chain seq x y z
N MET A 1 -5.28 3.03 23.86
CA MET A 1 -5.03 2.85 22.41
C MET A 1 -5.07 1.37 22.09
N THR A 2 -5.56 0.97 20.91
CA THR A 2 -5.64 -0.43 20.46
C THR A 2 -5.49 -0.50 18.94
N SER A 3 -5.26 -1.69 18.38
CA SER A 3 -5.23 -1.93 16.93
C SER A 3 -6.58 -2.44 16.42
N TYR A 4 -6.81 -2.40 15.10
CA TYR A 4 -8.02 -2.94 14.48
C TYR A 4 -8.23 -4.45 14.73
N SER A 5 -7.14 -5.23 14.77
CA SER A 5 -7.19 -6.67 15.03
C SER A 5 -7.58 -6.95 16.48
N LEU A 6 -7.00 -6.21 17.44
CA LEU A 6 -7.33 -6.31 18.85
C LEU A 6 -8.76 -5.83 19.13
N LEU A 7 -9.20 -4.76 18.46
CA LEU A 7 -10.59 -4.29 18.54
C LEU A 7 -11.58 -5.37 18.11
N ALA A 8 -11.33 -6.05 16.99
CA ALA A 8 -12.20 -7.13 16.52
C ALA A 8 -12.20 -8.34 17.48
N ARG A 9 -11.04 -8.67 18.05
CA ARG A 9 -10.89 -9.79 18.99
C ARG A 9 -11.57 -9.52 20.33
N ASP A 10 -11.38 -8.33 20.88
CA ASP A 10 -11.75 -7.98 22.25
C ASP A 10 -13.05 -7.13 22.32
N ILE A 11 -13.87 -7.18 21.26
CA ILE A 11 -15.07 -6.36 21.09
C ILE A 11 -16.10 -6.56 22.20
N SER A 12 -16.23 -7.76 22.76
CA SER A 12 -17.16 -8.04 23.87
C SER A 12 -16.87 -7.19 25.10
N THR A 13 -15.58 -6.94 25.37
CA THR A 13 -15.13 -6.10 26.48
C THR A 13 -15.27 -4.63 26.12
N LEU A 14 -14.85 -4.24 24.91
CA LEU A 14 -14.81 -2.84 24.50
C LEU A 14 -16.18 -2.23 24.22
N SER A 15 -17.15 -3.04 23.76
CA SER A 15 -18.52 -2.57 23.47
C SER A 15 -19.40 -2.45 24.73
N ALA A 16 -19.01 -3.09 25.85
CA ALA A 16 -19.66 -2.91 27.14
C ALA A 16 -19.42 -1.51 27.76
N LEU A 17 -18.40 -0.79 27.26
CA LEU A 17 -18.05 0.54 27.73
C LEU A 17 -18.70 1.63 26.86
N LYS A 18 -19.14 2.71 27.50
CA LYS A 18 -19.59 3.93 26.82
C LYS A 18 -18.42 4.88 26.64
N TRP A 19 -17.97 5.05 25.40
CA TRP A 19 -16.84 5.91 25.06
C TRP A 19 -17.32 7.35 24.83
N HIS A 20 -16.62 8.33 25.42
CA HIS A 20 -16.90 9.73 25.09
C HIS A 20 -16.54 10.06 23.64
N ARG A 21 -15.43 9.50 23.13
CA ARG A 21 -14.97 9.66 21.75
C ARG A 21 -14.29 8.39 21.25
N VAL A 22 -14.50 8.07 19.98
CA VAL A 22 -13.73 7.08 19.24
C VAL A 22 -13.06 7.77 18.05
N VAL A 23 -11.75 7.57 17.92
CA VAL A 23 -10.97 8.06 16.79
C VAL A 23 -10.41 6.82 16.09
N VAL A 24 -10.69 6.69 14.79
CA VAL A 24 -10.10 5.65 13.94
C VAL A 24 -9.09 6.32 13.02
N ASP A 25 -7.84 5.93 13.17
CA ASP A 25 -6.75 6.36 12.29
C ASP A 25 -6.58 5.35 11.15
N GLU A 26 -6.15 5.81 9.98
CA GLU A 26 -6.12 5.03 8.75
C GLU A 26 -7.49 4.36 8.47
N ALA A 27 -8.55 5.17 8.40
CA ALA A 27 -9.95 4.73 8.29
C ALA A 27 -10.25 3.88 7.04
N GLN A 28 -9.34 3.83 6.05
CA GLN A 28 -9.42 2.84 4.98
C GLN A 28 -9.41 1.39 5.48
N ASN A 29 -8.93 1.12 6.70
CA ASN A 29 -9.04 -0.20 7.33
C ASN A 29 -10.50 -0.63 7.57
N ILE A 30 -11.44 0.31 7.69
CA ILE A 30 -12.88 0.01 7.87
C ILE A 30 -13.71 0.20 6.60
N LYS A 31 -13.07 0.21 5.42
CA LYS A 31 -13.73 0.45 4.14
C LYS A 31 -14.68 -0.66 3.67
N ASN A 32 -14.55 -1.88 4.23
CA ASN A 32 -15.43 -3.00 3.93
C ASN A 32 -16.47 -3.17 5.05
N PRO A 33 -17.78 -2.89 4.81
CA PRO A 33 -18.82 -2.99 5.83
C PRO A 33 -18.97 -4.36 6.48
N SER A 34 -18.64 -5.45 5.77
CA SER A 34 -18.79 -6.81 6.27
C SER A 34 -17.53 -7.34 6.96
N ALA A 35 -16.42 -6.59 6.97
CA ALA A 35 -15.21 -7.01 7.64
C ALA A 35 -15.39 -6.98 9.16
N ALA A 36 -14.83 -7.97 9.87
CA ALA A 36 -14.96 -8.09 11.32
C ALA A 36 -14.50 -6.82 12.06
N MET A 37 -13.42 -6.19 11.61
CA MET A 37 -12.93 -4.93 12.18
C MET A 37 -13.90 -3.76 11.98
N THR A 38 -14.56 -3.66 10.83
CA THR A 38 -15.57 -2.62 10.56
C THR A 38 -16.81 -2.82 11.41
N VAL A 39 -17.26 -4.08 11.54
CA VAL A 39 -18.39 -4.43 12.41
C VAL A 39 -18.05 -4.08 13.85
N ALA A 40 -16.87 -4.48 14.34
CA ALA A 40 -16.41 -4.18 15.69
C ALA A 40 -16.31 -2.67 15.95
N ALA A 41 -15.72 -1.89 15.04
CA ALA A 41 -15.65 -0.44 15.15
C ALA A 41 -17.04 0.21 15.22
N ASN A 42 -17.98 -0.26 14.41
CA ASN A 42 -19.35 0.25 14.41
C ASN A 42 -20.13 -0.09 15.69
N SER A 43 -19.82 -1.21 16.34
CA SER A 43 -20.45 -1.66 17.59
C SER A 43 -20.03 -0.87 18.84
N LEU A 44 -18.98 -0.04 18.75
CA LEU A 44 -18.56 0.78 19.89
C LEU A 44 -19.57 1.88 20.22
N ILE A 45 -20.05 1.90 21.45
CA ILE A 45 -20.99 2.93 21.92
C ILE A 45 -20.20 4.23 22.14
N SER A 46 -20.50 5.26 21.34
CA SER A 46 -19.81 6.55 21.45
C SER A 46 -20.67 7.75 21.05
N SER A 47 -20.45 8.88 21.74
CA SER A 47 -21.14 10.15 21.43
C SER A 47 -20.46 10.95 20.32
N ARG A 48 -19.18 10.71 20.06
CA ARG A 48 -18.38 11.44 19.06
C ARG A 48 -17.46 10.47 18.32
N ARG A 49 -17.46 10.51 17.00
CA ARG A 49 -16.63 9.66 16.15
C ARG A 49 -15.82 10.51 15.17
N ILE A 50 -14.55 10.18 15.01
CA ILE A 50 -13.63 10.83 14.08
C ILE A 50 -12.95 9.73 13.27
N ALA A 51 -12.87 9.92 11.96
CA ALA A 51 -12.11 9.08 11.06
C ALA A 51 -11.00 9.92 10.42
N LEU A 52 -9.77 9.43 10.48
CA LEU A 52 -8.61 10.04 9.84
C LEU A 52 -8.16 9.11 8.72
N THR A 53 -7.95 9.64 7.52
CA THR A 53 -7.46 8.86 6.37
C THR A 53 -6.91 9.81 5.32
N GLY A 54 -5.78 9.46 4.72
CA GLY A 54 -5.26 10.16 3.53
C GLY A 54 -6.08 9.87 2.27
N THR A 55 -6.78 8.74 2.23
CA THR A 55 -7.40 8.18 1.01
C THR A 55 -8.82 7.67 1.32
N PRO A 56 -9.80 8.59 1.54
CA PRO A 56 -11.17 8.21 1.94
C PRO A 56 -11.93 7.42 0.87
N VAL A 57 -11.47 7.46 -0.39
CA VAL A 57 -11.97 6.64 -1.51
C VAL A 57 -10.76 6.11 -2.26
N GLU A 58 -10.55 4.80 -2.25
CA GLU A 58 -9.45 4.16 -2.98
C GLU A 58 -9.95 3.54 -4.29
N ASN A 59 -11.01 2.74 -4.22
CA ASN A 59 -11.46 1.90 -5.34
C ASN A 59 -12.88 2.26 -5.81
N HIS A 60 -13.80 2.49 -4.88
CA HIS A 60 -15.20 2.72 -5.21
C HIS A 60 -15.93 3.51 -4.11
N THR A 61 -17.01 4.19 -4.48
CA THR A 61 -17.82 5.04 -3.58
C THR A 61 -18.42 4.30 -2.38
N GLY A 62 -18.55 2.97 -2.46
CA GLY A 62 -18.98 2.15 -1.31
C GLY A 62 -18.01 2.19 -0.11
N GLU A 63 -16.73 2.50 -0.34
CA GLU A 63 -15.74 2.66 0.74
C GLU A 63 -16.04 3.93 1.54
N LEU A 64 -16.37 5.03 0.85
CA LEU A 64 -16.84 6.26 1.47
C LEU A 64 -18.09 6.03 2.31
N TRP A 65 -19.05 5.25 1.81
CA TRP A 65 -20.25 4.91 2.57
C TRP A 65 -19.90 4.20 3.88
N ALA A 66 -18.94 3.27 3.86
CA ALA A 66 -18.53 2.54 5.05
C ALA A 66 -17.94 3.47 6.13
N ILE A 67 -17.04 4.38 5.72
CA ILE A 67 -16.45 5.38 6.61
C ILE A 67 -17.51 6.35 7.13
N MET A 68 -18.38 6.86 6.26
CA MET A 68 -19.45 7.79 6.64
C MET A 68 -20.49 7.13 7.55
N ASN A 69 -20.80 5.85 7.35
CA ASN A 69 -21.67 5.10 8.24
C ASN A 69 -21.05 4.91 9.62
N PHE A 70 -19.73 4.81 9.72
CA PHE A 70 -19.05 4.84 11.01
C PHE A 70 -19.19 6.21 11.69
N ILE A 71 -18.92 7.31 10.98
CA ILE A 71 -18.98 8.67 11.55
C ILE A 71 -20.40 9.09 11.93
N ASN A 72 -21.35 8.91 11.02
CA ASN A 72 -22.74 9.35 11.14
C ASN A 72 -23.69 8.27 10.59
N PRO A 73 -24.02 7.24 11.40
CA PRO A 73 -24.91 6.15 11.00
C PRO A 73 -26.26 6.67 10.51
N GLY A 74 -26.68 6.23 9.32
CA GLY A 74 -27.98 6.60 8.73
C GLY A 74 -27.98 7.83 7.83
N LEU A 75 -26.96 8.70 7.89
CA LEU A 75 -26.87 9.92 7.05
C LEU A 75 -27.02 9.63 5.55
N LEU A 76 -26.36 8.57 5.08
CA LEU A 76 -26.36 8.14 3.67
C LEU A 76 -27.36 7.02 3.37
N GLY A 77 -28.23 6.70 4.34
CA GLY A 77 -29.20 5.61 4.24
C GLY A 77 -28.56 4.21 4.22
N SER A 78 -29.37 3.22 3.84
CA SER A 78 -28.92 1.83 3.77
C SER A 78 -27.90 1.61 2.66
N ARG A 79 -27.03 0.60 2.82
CA ARG A 79 -26.02 0.23 1.81
C ARG A 79 -26.64 0.01 0.42
N THR A 80 -27.78 -0.68 0.37
CA THR A 80 -28.49 -0.95 -0.88
C THR A 80 -29.02 0.33 -1.51
N GLY A 81 -29.62 1.22 -0.69
CA GLY A 81 -30.10 2.52 -1.15
C GLY A 81 -28.97 3.40 -1.67
N PHE A 82 -27.85 3.45 -0.95
CA PHE A 82 -26.65 4.18 -1.37
C PHE A 82 -26.11 3.67 -2.70
N ARG A 83 -26.02 2.34 -2.87
CA ARG A 83 -25.53 1.73 -4.10
C ARG A 83 -26.36 2.13 -5.32
N THR A 84 -27.68 2.09 -5.20
CA THR A 84 -28.59 2.46 -6.30
C THR A 84 -28.59 3.97 -6.56
N LYS A 85 -28.58 4.79 -5.50
CA LYS A 85 -28.68 6.26 -5.61
C LYS A 85 -27.36 6.93 -6.02
N PHE A 86 -26.22 6.38 -5.62
CA PHE A 86 -24.92 7.01 -5.79
C PHE A 86 -23.92 6.11 -6.52
N SER A 87 -23.63 4.91 -6.02
CA SER A 87 -22.52 4.11 -6.57
C SER A 87 -22.70 3.73 -8.04
N ILE A 88 -23.86 3.22 -8.43
CA ILE A 88 -24.12 2.82 -9.82
C ILE A 88 -24.08 4.04 -10.76
N PRO A 89 -24.80 5.14 -10.50
CA PRO A 89 -24.73 6.33 -11.35
C PRO A 89 -23.32 6.93 -11.47
N ILE A 90 -22.54 6.94 -10.39
CA ILE A 90 -21.19 7.54 -10.40
C ILE A 90 -20.20 6.63 -11.12
N GLU A 91 -20.17 5.34 -10.79
CA GLU A 91 -19.09 4.44 -11.24
C GLU A 91 -19.36 3.81 -12.61
N ARG A 92 -20.63 3.57 -12.97
CA ARG A 92 -21.00 2.90 -14.22
C ARG A 92 -21.51 3.85 -15.28
N GLU A 93 -22.30 4.84 -14.87
CA GLU A 93 -22.92 5.81 -15.78
C GLU A 93 -22.11 7.10 -15.89
N ASN A 94 -21.03 7.23 -15.10
CA ASN A 94 -20.14 8.39 -15.04
C ASN A 94 -20.89 9.72 -14.80
N ASN A 95 -21.94 9.67 -13.96
CA ASN A 95 -22.83 10.80 -13.73
C ASN A 95 -22.24 11.81 -12.72
N GLN A 96 -21.61 12.84 -13.25
CA GLN A 96 -20.93 13.87 -12.45
C GLN A 96 -21.89 14.70 -11.56
N THR A 97 -23.15 14.84 -11.96
CA THR A 97 -24.16 15.56 -11.18
C THR A 97 -24.46 14.83 -9.87
N VAL A 98 -24.58 13.50 -9.93
CA VAL A 98 -24.77 12.66 -8.73
C VAL A 98 -23.53 12.68 -7.85
N ALA A 99 -22.33 12.65 -8.42
CA ALA A 99 -21.08 12.79 -7.67
C ALA A 99 -21.01 14.13 -6.92
N THR A 100 -21.40 15.23 -7.58
CA THR A 100 -21.45 16.57 -6.97
C THR A 100 -22.49 16.63 -5.84
N HIS A 101 -23.65 16.01 -6.03
CA HIS A 101 -24.68 15.94 -5.01
C HIS A 101 -24.21 15.17 -3.77
N LEU A 102 -23.54 14.02 -3.97
CA LEU A 102 -22.93 13.27 -2.88
C LEU A 102 -21.89 14.11 -2.15
N GLY A 103 -21.00 14.78 -2.89
CA GLY A 103 -19.98 15.68 -2.35
C GLY A 103 -20.57 16.78 -1.46
N LYS A 104 -21.65 17.43 -1.89
CA LYS A 104 -22.35 18.44 -1.08
C LYS A 104 -22.97 17.87 0.20
N ALA A 105 -23.53 16.66 0.13
CA ALA A 105 -24.16 16.01 1.29
C ALA A 105 -23.15 15.67 2.40
N ILE A 106 -21.93 15.30 2.01
CA ILE A 106 -20.86 14.91 2.96
C ILE A 106 -19.94 16.06 3.36
N ALA A 107 -19.94 17.17 2.61
CA ALA A 107 -19.04 18.30 2.82
C ALA A 107 -19.00 18.83 4.27
N PRO A 108 -20.12 18.97 5.00
CA PRO A 108 -20.10 19.45 6.39
C PRO A 108 -19.35 18.53 7.36
N PHE A 109 -19.13 17.27 6.98
CA PHE A 109 -18.50 16.24 7.81
C PHE A 109 -17.09 15.90 7.36
N LEU A 110 -16.58 16.56 6.31
CA LEU A 110 -15.27 16.31 5.73
C LEU A 110 -14.41 17.56 5.80
N LEU A 111 -13.23 17.40 6.40
CA LEU A 111 -12.16 18.38 6.32
C LEU A 111 -11.01 17.76 5.52
N ARG A 112 -10.77 18.28 4.32
CA ARG A 112 -9.66 17.86 3.46
C ARG A 112 -8.81 19.08 3.12
N ARG A 113 -7.49 18.94 3.27
CA ARG A 113 -6.49 19.91 2.84
C ARG A 113 -5.52 19.20 1.90
N LEU A 114 -4.99 19.92 0.90
CA LEU A 114 -4.06 19.34 -0.07
C LEU A 114 -2.63 19.73 0.28
N LYS A 115 -1.65 18.85 0.01
CA LYS A 115 -0.21 19.15 0.08
C LYS A 115 0.24 20.20 -0.96
N THR A 116 -0.66 20.75 -1.77
CA THR A 116 -0.37 21.87 -2.67
C THR A 116 -0.91 23.19 -2.14
N ASP A 117 -1.55 23.16 -0.96
CA ASP A 117 -2.07 24.35 -0.31
C ASP A 117 -0.91 25.17 0.28
N LYS A 118 -0.48 26.18 -0.48
CA LYS A 118 0.62 27.10 -0.11
C LYS A 118 0.36 27.88 1.18
N SER A 119 -0.87 27.88 1.72
CA SER A 119 -1.16 28.48 3.03
C SER A 119 -0.64 27.65 4.22
N ILE A 120 -0.22 26.40 3.96
CA ILE A 120 0.26 25.44 4.97
C ILE A 120 1.77 25.17 4.81
N ILE A 121 2.33 25.42 3.63
CA ILE A 121 3.62 24.88 3.17
C ILE A 121 4.57 26.03 2.88
N ALA A 122 5.47 26.30 3.83
CA ALA A 122 6.52 27.30 3.62
C ALA A 122 7.82 26.67 3.08
N ASP A 123 8.15 25.42 3.41
CA ASP A 123 9.54 24.91 3.26
C ASP A 123 9.69 23.46 2.70
N LEU A 124 8.71 22.90 1.98
CA LEU A 124 8.89 21.57 1.34
C LEU A 124 9.41 21.74 -0.10
N PRO A 125 10.52 21.08 -0.49
CA PRO A 125 10.98 21.08 -1.88
C PRO A 125 9.99 20.35 -2.79
N ASP A 126 10.05 20.66 -4.08
CA ASP A 126 9.20 20.00 -5.07
C ASP A 126 9.51 18.50 -5.16
N LYS A 127 8.46 17.68 -5.23
CA LYS A 127 8.59 16.24 -5.46
C LYS A 127 8.85 15.98 -6.94
N ILE A 128 9.97 15.32 -7.26
CA ILE A 128 10.31 14.91 -8.62
C ILE A 128 9.97 13.42 -8.80
N GLU A 129 9.10 13.11 -9.75
CA GLU A 129 8.74 11.72 -10.10
C GLU A 129 9.41 11.31 -11.41
N ILE A 130 10.27 10.29 -11.35
CA ILE A 130 11.01 9.76 -12.50
C ILE A 130 10.52 8.35 -12.81
N LYS A 131 10.27 8.06 -14.10
CA LYS A 131 9.89 6.72 -14.57
C LYS A 131 11.07 6.07 -15.26
N GLU A 132 11.62 5.04 -14.63
CA GLU A 132 12.70 4.22 -15.15
C GLU A 132 12.14 3.03 -15.94
N TYR A 133 12.53 2.92 -17.22
CA TYR A 133 12.10 1.84 -18.11
C TYR A 133 13.22 0.82 -18.29
N CYS A 134 13.10 -0.34 -17.65
CA CYS A 134 14.07 -1.42 -17.79
C CYS A 134 13.56 -2.47 -18.80
N GLY A 135 14.33 -2.73 -19.87
CA GLY A 135 14.08 -3.85 -20.78
C GLY A 135 14.33 -5.20 -20.11
N LEU A 136 13.60 -6.26 -20.49
CA LEU A 136 13.84 -7.59 -19.90
C LEU A 136 15.22 -8.12 -20.32
N SER A 137 15.93 -8.79 -19.41
CA SER A 137 17.12 -9.57 -19.79
C SER A 137 16.73 -10.76 -20.67
N GLN A 138 17.69 -11.32 -21.42
CA GLN A 138 17.44 -12.49 -22.27
C GLN A 138 16.83 -13.67 -21.50
N GLU A 139 17.28 -13.89 -20.27
CA GLU A 139 16.73 -14.90 -19.37
C GLU A 139 15.29 -14.58 -18.96
N GLN A 140 15.02 -13.33 -18.58
CA GLN A 140 13.68 -12.88 -18.23
C GLN A 140 12.72 -13.00 -19.41
N GLU A 141 13.13 -12.64 -20.63
CA GLU A 141 12.31 -12.78 -21.83
C GLU A 141 11.91 -14.23 -22.10
N ALA A 142 12.85 -15.16 -22.00
CA ALA A 142 12.59 -16.58 -22.21
C ALA A 142 11.56 -17.11 -21.19
N LEU A 143 11.75 -16.78 -19.90
CA LEU A 143 10.83 -17.14 -18.83
C LEU A 143 9.45 -16.50 -19.03
N TYR A 144 9.41 -15.23 -19.44
CA TYR A 144 8.18 -14.48 -19.67
C TYR A 144 7.37 -15.10 -20.82
N LYS A 145 8.01 -15.35 -21.97
CA LYS A 145 7.37 -15.99 -23.13
C LYS A 145 6.79 -17.36 -22.75
N ASN A 146 7.56 -18.18 -22.03
CA ASN A 146 7.09 -19.48 -21.58
C ASN A 146 5.91 -19.39 -20.59
N ALA A 147 5.90 -18.41 -19.69
CA ALA A 147 4.78 -18.19 -18.77
C ALA A 147 3.50 -17.75 -19.50
N VAL A 148 3.63 -16.93 -20.56
CA VAL A 148 2.49 -16.53 -21.41
C VAL A 148 1.93 -17.72 -22.19
N LEU A 149 2.77 -18.56 -22.79
CA LEU A 149 2.34 -19.76 -23.50
C LEU A 149 1.57 -20.70 -22.58
N ARG A 150 2.10 -20.98 -21.38
CA ARG A 150 1.41 -21.81 -20.37
C ARG A 150 0.07 -21.22 -19.93
N LEU A 151 -0.03 -19.89 -19.83
CA LEU A 151 -1.32 -19.25 -19.57
C LEU A 151 -2.29 -19.53 -20.71
N GLN A 152 -1.89 -19.35 -21.97
CA GLN A 152 -2.75 -19.59 -23.13
C GLN A 152 -3.28 -21.03 -23.13
N GLU A 153 -2.40 -22.03 -22.99
CA GLU A 153 -2.78 -23.45 -22.89
C GLU A 153 -3.77 -23.69 -21.74
N SER A 154 -3.52 -23.11 -20.57
CA SER A 154 -4.41 -23.27 -19.41
C SER A 154 -5.81 -22.68 -19.60
N LEU A 155 -5.98 -21.72 -20.52
CA LEU A 155 -7.25 -21.04 -20.76
C LEU A 155 -8.15 -21.77 -21.77
N GLU A 156 -7.58 -22.60 -22.65
CA GLU A 156 -8.30 -23.27 -23.74
C GLU A 156 -9.45 -24.15 -23.23
N SER A 157 -9.24 -24.87 -22.12
CA SER A 157 -10.22 -25.80 -21.54
C SER A 157 -10.77 -25.39 -20.17
N ALA A 158 -10.39 -24.22 -19.64
CA ALA A 158 -10.77 -23.80 -18.30
C ALA A 158 -12.20 -23.23 -18.22
N SER A 159 -12.93 -23.60 -17.17
CA SER A 159 -14.18 -22.95 -16.77
C SER A 159 -13.95 -21.48 -16.38
N GLN A 160 -15.02 -20.67 -16.30
CA GLN A 160 -14.90 -19.24 -16.02
C GLN A 160 -14.20 -18.91 -14.70
N MET A 161 -14.40 -19.73 -13.65
CA MET A 161 -13.73 -19.54 -12.36
C MET A 161 -12.25 -19.93 -12.42
N GLN A 162 -11.93 -21.05 -13.08
CA GLN A 162 -10.54 -21.48 -13.29
C GLN A 162 -9.76 -20.47 -14.14
N ARG A 163 -10.40 -19.88 -15.18
CA ARG A 163 -9.80 -18.82 -16.00
C ARG A 163 -9.38 -17.61 -15.17
N ARG A 164 -10.25 -17.13 -14.26
CA ARG A 164 -9.92 -15.99 -13.38
C ARG A 164 -8.74 -16.32 -12.46
N GLY A 165 -8.73 -17.52 -11.88
CA GLY A 165 -7.62 -17.99 -11.03
C GLY A 165 -6.30 -18.06 -11.80
N ALA A 166 -6.31 -18.66 -13.00
CA ALA A 166 -5.14 -18.77 -13.87
C ALA A 166 -4.58 -17.40 -14.29
N ILE A 167 -5.45 -16.45 -14.64
CA ILE A 167 -5.04 -15.07 -14.98
C ILE A 167 -4.36 -14.40 -13.79
N LEU A 168 -4.94 -14.45 -12.60
CA LEU A 168 -4.36 -13.82 -11.40
C LEU A 168 -3.02 -14.45 -11.00
N ALA A 169 -2.92 -15.78 -11.08
CA ALA A 169 -1.68 -16.50 -10.83
C ALA A 169 -0.60 -16.12 -11.85
N SER A 170 -0.96 -16.04 -13.14
CA SER A 170 -0.04 -15.64 -14.20
C SER A 170 0.40 -14.19 -14.10
N ILE A 171 -0.48 -13.24 -13.76
CA ILE A 171 -0.08 -11.85 -13.48
C ILE A 171 0.97 -11.82 -12.37
N THR A 172 0.74 -12.55 -11.28
CA THR A 172 1.69 -12.65 -10.16
C THR A 172 3.04 -13.22 -10.62
N ARG A 173 3.00 -14.31 -11.40
CA ARG A 173 4.18 -14.97 -11.96
C ARG A 173 4.98 -14.05 -12.89
N LEU A 174 4.31 -13.33 -13.78
CA LEU A 174 4.94 -12.38 -14.70
C LEU A 174 5.59 -11.24 -13.93
N LYS A 175 4.93 -10.70 -12.89
CA LYS A 175 5.55 -9.69 -12.00
C LYS A 175 6.82 -10.23 -11.31
N GLN A 176 6.80 -11.48 -10.84
CA GLN A 176 7.99 -12.11 -10.24
C GLN A 176 9.14 -12.22 -11.25
N ILE A 177 8.87 -12.64 -12.50
CA ILE A 177 9.88 -12.70 -13.57
C ILE A 177 10.50 -11.32 -13.82
N CYS A 178 9.66 -10.28 -13.93
CA CYS A 178 10.12 -8.91 -14.14
C CYS A 178 10.95 -8.38 -12.97
N ASN A 179 10.68 -8.81 -11.74
CA ASN A 179 11.48 -8.44 -10.59
C ASN A 179 12.84 -9.15 -10.59
N HIS A 180 12.84 -10.48 -10.66
CA HIS A 180 14.06 -11.29 -10.74
C HIS A 180 13.76 -12.74 -11.16
N PRO A 181 14.55 -13.35 -12.08
CA PRO A 181 14.42 -14.77 -12.45
C PRO A 181 14.45 -15.74 -11.27
N THR A 182 15.22 -15.45 -10.22
CA THR A 182 15.27 -16.26 -8.99
C THR A 182 13.90 -16.53 -8.37
N LEU A 183 12.98 -15.55 -8.40
CA LEU A 183 11.67 -15.69 -7.77
C LEU A 183 10.81 -16.78 -8.41
N VAL A 184 11.13 -17.14 -9.66
CA VAL A 184 10.45 -18.19 -10.39
C VAL A 184 11.17 -19.53 -10.38
N LYS A 185 12.42 -19.53 -9.93
CA LYS A 185 13.29 -20.70 -9.80
C LYS A 185 13.43 -21.22 -8.37
N GLU A 186 12.81 -20.53 -7.40
CA GLU A 186 12.84 -20.88 -5.97
C GLU A 186 14.27 -21.01 -5.42
N ALA A 187 15.22 -20.22 -5.94
CA ALA A 187 16.60 -20.24 -5.46
C ALA A 187 16.74 -19.49 -4.13
N THR A 188 17.74 -19.90 -3.34
CA THR A 188 18.03 -19.34 -2.01
C THR A 188 18.89 -18.07 -2.05
N SER A 189 19.34 -17.64 -3.22
CA SER A 189 20.16 -16.45 -3.44
C SER A 189 19.81 -15.79 -4.78
N LEU A 190 20.01 -14.48 -4.89
CA LEU A 190 19.89 -13.80 -6.18
C LEU A 190 20.99 -14.29 -7.12
N ARG A 191 20.57 -14.88 -8.24
CA ARG A 191 21.44 -15.43 -9.28
C ARG A 191 20.82 -15.15 -10.66
N GLY A 192 21.67 -14.96 -11.65
CA GLY A 192 21.23 -14.58 -13.00
C GLY A 192 21.03 -13.07 -13.13
N ASN A 193 20.64 -12.64 -14.32
CA ASN A 193 20.62 -11.22 -14.66
C ASN A 193 19.17 -10.67 -14.65
N SER A 194 18.96 -9.59 -13.89
CA SER A 194 17.73 -8.80 -13.93
C SER A 194 18.07 -7.35 -14.26
N ALA A 195 17.47 -6.81 -15.32
CA ALA A 195 17.71 -5.43 -15.71
C ALA A 195 17.27 -4.43 -14.64
N LYS A 196 16.21 -4.75 -13.88
CA LYS A 196 15.79 -3.93 -12.74
C LYS A 196 16.79 -3.96 -11.59
N MET A 197 17.43 -5.11 -11.35
CA MET A 197 18.45 -5.22 -10.29
C MET A 197 19.67 -4.38 -10.67
N GLN A 198 20.12 -4.49 -11.93
CA GLN A 198 21.22 -3.68 -12.43
C GLN A 198 20.92 -2.18 -12.31
N ARG A 199 19.74 -1.74 -12.75
CA ARG A 199 19.36 -0.32 -12.64
C ARG A 199 19.22 0.14 -11.20
N LEU A 200 18.71 -0.72 -10.30
CA LEU A 200 18.67 -0.43 -8.88
C LEU A 200 20.08 -0.23 -8.32
N GLU A 201 21.02 -1.12 -8.66
CA GLU A 201 22.42 -1.00 -8.20
C GLU A 201 23.07 0.29 -8.69
N GLU A 202 22.91 0.66 -9.97
CA GLU A 202 23.40 1.92 -10.53
C GLU A 202 22.85 3.14 -9.78
N LEU A 203 21.53 3.18 -9.53
CA LEU A 203 20.91 4.26 -8.76
C LEU A 203 21.42 4.31 -7.31
N LEU A 204 21.62 3.16 -6.68
CA LEU A 204 22.13 3.09 -5.33
C LEU A 204 23.59 3.54 -5.25
N GLU A 205 24.43 3.23 -6.25
CA GLU A 205 25.80 3.74 -6.34
C GLU A 205 25.79 5.28 -6.35
N GLU A 206 24.99 5.90 -7.21
CA GLU A 206 24.88 7.37 -7.30
C GLU A 206 24.39 7.99 -5.98
N ILE A 207 23.34 7.43 -5.37
CA ILE A 207 22.76 7.94 -4.11
C ILE A 207 23.77 7.84 -2.97
N LEU A 208 24.47 6.70 -2.85
CA LEU A 208 25.40 6.46 -1.75
C LEU A 208 26.69 7.28 -1.89
N GLU A 209 27.15 7.55 -3.11
CA GLU A 209 28.25 8.48 -3.36
C GLU A 209 27.93 9.91 -2.88
N GLY A 210 26.64 10.29 -2.90
CA GLY A 210 26.15 11.55 -2.36
C GLY A 210 25.97 11.61 -0.84
N ASP A 211 26.25 10.53 -0.10
CA ASP A 211 25.89 10.37 1.33
C ASP A 211 24.38 10.56 1.59
N GLU A 212 23.56 10.19 0.60
CA GLU A 212 22.11 10.33 0.63
C GLU A 212 21.43 9.04 1.11
N LYS A 213 20.17 9.15 1.54
CA LYS A 213 19.41 8.04 2.13
C LYS A 213 18.20 7.66 1.29
N VAL A 214 18.00 6.37 1.10
CA VAL A 214 17.01 5.80 0.21
C VAL A 214 16.11 4.79 0.90
N ILE A 215 14.81 4.91 0.59
CA ILE A 215 13.79 3.93 0.92
C ILE A 215 13.47 3.13 -0.34
N ILE A 216 13.52 1.80 -0.22
CA ILE A 216 13.17 0.89 -1.32
C ILE A 216 11.91 0.13 -0.94
N PHE A 217 10.89 0.16 -1.80
CA PHE A 217 9.66 -0.59 -1.62
C PHE A 217 9.58 -1.82 -2.54
N THR A 218 9.17 -2.95 -1.97
CA THR A 218 8.82 -4.17 -2.72
C THR A 218 7.56 -4.82 -2.15
N GLN A 219 6.74 -5.47 -3.00
CA GLN A 219 5.53 -6.16 -2.54
C GLN A 219 5.79 -7.61 -2.10
N PHE A 220 6.88 -8.23 -2.54
CA PHE A 220 7.16 -9.64 -2.31
C PHE A 220 8.14 -9.79 -1.17
N THR A 221 7.68 -10.30 -0.01
CA THR A 221 8.54 -10.49 1.17
C THR A 221 9.68 -11.48 0.91
N THR A 222 9.44 -12.53 0.12
CA THR A 222 10.49 -13.48 -0.29
C THR A 222 11.57 -12.81 -1.12
N PHE A 223 11.19 -11.91 -2.02
CA PHE A 223 12.15 -11.09 -2.75
C PHE A 223 12.86 -10.10 -1.84
N GLY A 224 12.14 -9.47 -0.92
CA GLY A 224 12.73 -8.54 0.04
C GLY A 224 13.81 -9.17 0.90
N ASN A 225 13.64 -10.44 1.33
CA ASN A 225 14.69 -11.18 2.05
C ASN A 225 15.95 -11.34 1.17
N LEU A 226 15.79 -11.79 -0.07
CA LEU A 226 16.89 -12.01 -1.00
C LEU A 226 17.60 -10.70 -1.36
N LEU A 227 16.83 -9.63 -1.57
CA LEU A 227 17.33 -8.29 -1.86
C LEU A 227 18.07 -7.71 -0.65
N HIS A 228 17.58 -7.93 0.56
CA HIS A 228 18.23 -7.48 1.80
C HIS A 228 19.62 -8.08 1.96
N GLU A 229 19.77 -9.39 1.78
CA GLU A 229 21.06 -10.07 1.82
C GLU A 229 22.00 -9.55 0.73
N HIS A 230 21.50 -9.46 -0.51
CA HIS A 230 22.27 -9.00 -1.66
C HIS A 230 22.80 -7.58 -1.51
N LEU A 231 21.96 -6.63 -1.08
CA LEU A 231 22.37 -5.24 -0.93
C LEU A 231 23.41 -5.06 0.19
N GLN A 232 23.31 -5.83 1.28
CA GLN A 232 24.33 -5.81 2.33
C GLN A 232 25.68 -6.31 1.81
N GLU A 233 25.68 -7.38 1.02
CA GLU A 233 26.90 -7.93 0.43
C GLU A 233 27.51 -7.01 -0.64
N ARG A 234 26.67 -6.50 -1.56
CA ARG A 234 27.09 -5.65 -2.69
C ARG A 234 27.70 -4.33 -2.24
N PHE A 235 27.05 -3.66 -1.27
CA PHE A 235 27.46 -2.33 -0.78
C PHE A 235 28.27 -2.38 0.51
N ARG A 236 28.48 -3.57 1.09
CA ARG A 236 29.28 -3.79 2.32
C ARG A 236 28.87 -2.89 3.48
N GLN A 237 27.57 -2.61 3.58
CA GLN A 237 27.00 -1.77 4.62
C GLN A 237 25.74 -2.40 5.20
N ARG A 238 25.36 -1.94 6.38
CA ARG A 238 24.11 -2.34 7.02
C ARG A 238 22.94 -1.84 6.16
N VAL A 239 22.02 -2.75 5.84
CA VAL A 239 20.73 -2.41 5.22
C VAL A 239 19.65 -2.74 6.23
N LEU A 240 18.73 -1.80 6.43
CA LEU A 240 17.57 -2.02 7.29
C LEU A 240 16.45 -2.68 6.49
N TYR A 241 15.69 -3.57 7.10
CA TYR A 241 14.59 -4.23 6.43
C TYR A 241 13.36 -4.39 7.32
N LEU A 242 12.29 -3.68 6.97
CA LEU A 242 11.03 -3.65 7.69
C LEU A 242 9.97 -4.42 6.90
N HIS A 243 9.49 -5.52 7.49
CA HIS A 243 8.49 -6.40 6.90
C HIS A 243 7.39 -6.75 7.89
N GLY A 244 6.33 -7.42 7.43
CA GLY A 244 5.16 -7.75 8.28
C GLY A 244 5.43 -8.68 9.47
N GLY A 245 6.64 -9.23 9.59
CA GLY A 245 7.07 -10.02 10.74
C GLY A 245 7.82 -9.21 11.80
N SER A 246 8.17 -7.96 11.52
CA SER A 246 8.85 -7.07 12.48
C SER A 246 7.89 -6.66 13.59
N THR A 247 8.31 -6.82 14.84
CA THR A 247 7.56 -6.35 16.02
C THR A 247 7.60 -4.82 16.12
N MET A 248 6.70 -4.21 16.91
CA MET A 248 6.70 -2.76 17.10
C MET A 248 8.03 -2.21 17.65
N PRO A 249 8.66 -2.83 18.68
CA PRO A 249 9.96 -2.34 19.16
C PRO A 249 11.08 -2.43 18.12
N GLN A 250 11.09 -3.50 17.30
CA GLN A 250 12.06 -3.62 16.20
C GLN A 250 11.83 -2.54 15.14
N ARG A 251 10.56 -2.23 14.86
CA ARG A 251 10.16 -1.18 13.93
C ARG A 251 10.71 0.17 14.37
N ASP A 252 10.43 0.56 15.62
CA ASP A 252 10.86 1.83 16.19
C ASP A 252 12.39 1.93 16.23
N SER A 253 13.08 0.83 16.56
CA SER A 253 14.55 0.76 16.53
C SER A 253 15.10 1.01 15.13
N MET A 254 14.56 0.37 14.09
CA MET A 254 15.03 0.56 12.72
C MET A 254 14.79 2.00 12.23
N VAL A 255 13.63 2.58 12.55
CA VAL A 255 13.32 3.98 12.21
C VAL A 255 14.31 4.94 12.88
N SER A 256 14.60 4.72 14.17
CA SER A 256 15.57 5.54 14.90
C SER A 256 16.99 5.38 14.36
N GLU A 257 17.40 4.15 14.03
CA GLU A 257 18.71 3.85 13.44
C GLU A 257 18.86 4.52 12.07
N PHE A 258 17.83 4.46 11.23
CA PHE A 258 17.80 5.13 9.93
C PHE A 258 17.87 6.66 10.05
N ALA A 259 17.22 7.24 11.05
CA ALA A 259 17.24 8.68 11.29
C ALA A 259 18.56 9.20 11.90
N THR A 260 19.42 8.31 12.39
CA THR A 260 20.69 8.69 13.03
C THR A 260 21.69 9.20 11.98
N PRO A 261 22.36 10.35 12.21
CA PRO A 261 23.47 10.80 11.37
C PRO A 261 24.58 9.74 11.29
N GLY A 262 25.02 9.38 10.09
CA GLY A 262 25.96 8.28 9.87
C GLY A 262 25.38 6.87 10.10
N GLY A 263 24.08 6.76 10.37
CA GLY A 263 23.35 5.48 10.37
C GLY A 263 23.14 4.93 8.95
N PRO A 264 22.54 3.74 8.80
CA PRO A 264 22.31 3.09 7.50
C PRO A 264 21.66 4.02 6.47
N SER A 265 22.13 3.94 5.22
CA SER A 265 21.60 4.75 4.11
C SER A 265 20.55 4.04 3.27
N ILE A 266 20.45 2.71 3.37
CA ILE A 266 19.45 1.91 2.65
C ILE A 266 18.43 1.34 3.64
N PHE A 267 17.14 1.66 3.42
CA PHE A 267 16.03 1.07 4.14
C PHE A 267 15.05 0.38 3.19
N LEU A 268 15.00 -0.95 3.26
CA LEU A 268 14.06 -1.77 2.50
C LEU A 268 12.74 -1.93 3.28
N LEU A 269 11.62 -1.68 2.62
CA LEU A 269 10.28 -1.79 3.20
C LEU A 269 9.42 -2.71 2.33
N SER A 270 8.75 -3.67 2.97
CA SER A 270 7.62 -4.33 2.31
C SER A 270 6.43 -3.35 2.24
N LEU A 271 5.79 -3.21 1.08
CA LEU A 271 4.72 -2.22 0.85
C LEU A 271 3.63 -2.20 1.94
N LYS A 272 3.21 -3.38 2.43
CA LYS A 272 2.19 -3.48 3.49
C LYS A 272 2.68 -3.04 4.87
N ALA A 273 3.97 -3.22 5.16
CA ALA A 273 4.55 -2.84 6.45
C ALA A 273 5.04 -1.38 6.44
N GLY A 274 5.33 -0.84 5.26
CA GLY A 274 5.74 0.54 5.07
C GLY A 274 4.59 1.55 4.98
N GLY A 275 3.47 1.17 4.35
CA GLY A 275 2.32 2.06 4.15
C GLY A 275 1.44 2.29 5.40
N THR A 276 2.00 2.23 6.60
CA THR A 276 1.26 2.44 7.86
C THR A 276 1.99 3.44 8.75
N GLY A 277 1.68 4.72 8.58
CA GLY A 277 2.01 5.81 9.52
C GLY A 277 3.48 5.94 9.94
N LEU A 278 4.45 5.46 9.15
CA LEU A 278 5.87 5.64 9.45
C LEU A 278 6.31 7.03 9.03
N ASN A 279 6.96 7.76 9.94
CA ASN A 279 7.56 9.04 9.62
C ASN A 279 9.05 8.84 9.29
N LEU A 280 9.39 8.77 8.00
CA LEU A 280 10.76 8.52 7.52
C LEU A 280 11.37 9.76 6.87
N THR A 281 11.49 10.84 7.64
CA THR A 281 11.98 12.15 7.14
C THR A 281 13.46 12.17 6.78
N ALA A 282 14.22 11.13 7.13
CA ALA A 282 15.66 11.06 6.88
C ALA A 282 16.00 10.66 5.44
N ALA A 283 15.05 10.12 4.68
CA ALA A 283 15.24 9.76 3.28
C ALA A 283 14.94 10.94 2.36
N ASN A 284 15.77 11.12 1.35
CA ASN A 284 15.56 12.03 0.22
C ASN A 284 15.30 11.30 -1.10
N HIS A 285 15.44 9.97 -1.12
CA HIS A 285 15.10 9.11 -2.26
C HIS A 285 14.08 8.03 -1.91
N VAL A 286 13.13 7.80 -2.82
CA VAL A 286 12.15 6.71 -2.72
C VAL A 286 12.13 5.91 -4.02
N ILE A 287 12.44 4.62 -3.95
CA ILE A 287 12.45 3.70 -5.08
C ILE A 287 11.33 2.66 -4.91
N HIS A 288 10.38 2.63 -5.85
CA HIS A 288 9.41 1.54 -5.96
C HIS A 288 9.94 0.46 -6.91
N TYR A 289 10.60 -0.57 -6.39
CA TYR A 289 11.18 -1.64 -7.21
C TYR A 289 10.10 -2.39 -8.01
N ASP A 290 8.95 -2.60 -7.35
CA ASP A 290 7.76 -3.14 -7.99
C ASP A 290 6.49 -2.44 -7.51
N ARG A 291 5.62 -2.13 -8.48
CA ARG A 291 4.41 -1.34 -8.25
C ARG A 291 3.31 -2.21 -7.66
N TRP A 292 2.58 -1.64 -6.71
CA TRP A 292 1.35 -2.22 -6.18
C TRP A 292 0.17 -1.95 -7.14
N TRP A 293 -0.86 -2.79 -7.12
CA TRP A 293 -2.03 -2.57 -7.98
C TRP A 293 -2.89 -1.38 -7.53
N ASN A 294 -2.72 -0.90 -6.29
CA ASN A 294 -3.54 0.16 -5.70
C ASN A 294 -2.67 1.40 -5.54
N SER A 295 -2.96 2.41 -6.36
CA SER A 295 -2.22 3.68 -6.41
C SER A 295 -2.29 4.47 -5.10
N ALA A 296 -3.34 4.28 -4.29
CA ALA A 296 -3.50 4.96 -3.01
C ALA A 296 -2.45 4.46 -1.99
N VAL A 297 -2.26 3.14 -1.89
CA VAL A 297 -1.24 2.51 -1.01
C VAL A 297 0.17 2.95 -1.42
N GLU A 298 0.39 3.08 -2.72
CA GLU A 298 1.67 3.51 -3.27
C GLU A 298 1.94 5.00 -3.06
N SER A 299 0.92 5.84 -3.21
CA SER A 299 1.01 7.28 -2.90
C SER A 299 1.33 7.47 -1.43
N GLN A 300 0.64 6.74 -0.53
CA GLN A 300 0.91 6.75 0.91
C GLN A 300 2.34 6.28 1.27
N ALA A 301 2.92 5.36 0.50
CA ALA A 301 4.30 4.93 0.69
C ALA A 301 5.32 5.96 0.17
N THR A 302 4.93 6.79 -0.79
CA THR A 302 5.77 7.85 -1.37
C THR A 302 5.72 9.15 -0.56
N ASP A 303 4.57 9.42 0.08
CA ASP A 303 4.19 10.65 0.76
C ASP A 303 4.64 10.75 2.21
#